data_AF-A0A7Y2KGU5-F1
#
_entry.id   AF-A0A7Y2KGU5-F1
#
_cell.length_a   1.000
_cell.length_b   1.000
_cell.length_c   1.000
_cell.angle_alpha   90.00
_cell.angle_beta   90.00
_cell.angle_gamma   90.00
#
_symmetry.space_group_name_H-M   'P 1'
#
loop_
_entity.id
_entity.type
_entity.pdbx_description
1 polymer ?
#
loop_
_entity_poly.entity_id
_entity_poly.type
_entity_poly.pdbx_seq_one_letter_code
_entity_poly.pdbx_strand_id
1 'polypeptide(L)'
;MNRWFRVAGGMSMNLCFGSAYTFSIFLAPLQREFGWSRAQVSLAFTISIACIAAGVLVGGRWHDRQGPAPVAITGAVLFSVGIFLARYTHALWWLYACYGVLVGFASGVGYVCPLAVGMKWFPEKRGLVTGLMVMGYGAGSALIAPLAGLLLHLYGWRDTFSLLGLGFLVVTTTGSLFLRNPPEGWRPEGWNPPLREEVSFHTPRDYPPAKMLRTGTFYRMWFAYALGTSAGLMVIGHLAAFAEGAGFSTRDAALSVGILSVGNGFGRIGSGWLSDPIGRTRTLSLVMGVTCLLLFLEPRVRTVPLLFGSVFLIGYCYGSQLAVFPSATADFFG
;
A
#
# COMPACT_ATOMS: atom_id res chain seq x y z
N MET A 1 25.16 -7.76 10.47
CA MET A 1 24.21 -6.72 10.01
C MET A 1 22.89 -6.91 10.75
N ASN A 2 22.39 -5.88 11.44
CA ASN A 2 21.17 -5.98 12.24
C ASN A 2 19.96 -6.31 11.36
N ARG A 3 19.11 -7.27 11.75
CA ARG A 3 17.95 -7.71 10.96
C ARG A 3 16.90 -6.63 10.73
N TRP A 4 16.91 -5.58 11.56
CA TRP A 4 16.06 -4.40 11.40
C TRP A 4 16.39 -3.53 10.18
N PHE A 5 17.61 -3.59 9.63
CA PHE A 5 17.93 -2.87 8.38
C PHE A 5 17.09 -3.35 7.19
N ARG A 6 16.64 -4.62 7.20
CA ARG A 6 15.72 -5.16 6.20
C ARG A 6 14.34 -4.52 6.29
N VAL A 7 13.89 -4.25 7.52
CA VAL A 7 12.62 -3.56 7.78
C VAL A 7 12.69 -2.12 7.31
N ALA A 8 13.78 -1.41 7.63
CA ALA A 8 14.01 -0.04 7.15
C ALA A 8 14.07 0.02 5.62
N GLY A 9 14.82 -0.88 4.98
CA GLY A 9 14.90 -0.98 3.53
C GLY A 9 13.54 -1.24 2.88
N GLY A 10 12.81 -2.24 3.37
CA GLY A 10 11.47 -2.56 2.88
C GLY A 10 10.45 -1.43 3.07
N MET A 11 10.49 -0.76 4.23
CA MET A 11 9.65 0.40 4.52
C MET A 11 9.96 1.56 3.59
N SER A 12 11.24 1.85 3.33
CA SER A 12 11.65 2.94 2.42
C SER A 12 11.18 2.70 0.98
N MET A 13 11.27 1.46 0.49
CA MET A 13 10.75 1.10 -0.84
C MET A 13 9.25 1.30 -0.91
N ASN A 14 8.53 0.75 0.06
CA ASN A 14 7.08 0.86 0.13
C ASN A 14 6.62 2.32 0.27
N LEU A 15 7.37 3.17 0.97
CA LEU A 15 7.12 4.61 1.04
C LEU A 15 7.13 5.27 -0.33
N CYS A 16 8.13 4.96 -1.16
CA CYS A 16 8.17 5.44 -2.53
C CYS A 16 7.03 4.86 -3.38
N PHE A 17 6.74 3.56 -3.29
CA PHE A 17 5.65 2.94 -4.04
C PHE A 17 4.27 3.49 -3.65
N GLY A 18 4.08 3.80 -2.36
CA GLY A 18 2.87 4.43 -1.82
C GLY A 18 2.65 5.88 -2.30
N SER A 19 3.69 6.53 -2.85
CA SER A 19 3.53 7.84 -3.48
C SER A 19 2.62 7.83 -4.71
N ALA A 20 2.25 6.65 -5.23
CA ALA A 20 1.27 6.53 -6.30
C ALA A 20 -0.07 7.23 -5.96
N TYR A 21 -0.44 7.28 -4.67
CA TYR A 21 -1.63 8.00 -4.18
C TYR A 21 -1.51 9.52 -4.29
N THR A 22 -0.29 10.05 -4.40
CA THR A 22 -0.03 11.48 -4.60
C THR A 22 -0.36 11.92 -6.03
N PHE A 23 -0.69 11.01 -6.97
CA PHE A 23 -1.03 11.36 -8.36
C PHE A 23 -2.09 12.46 -8.50
N SER A 24 -3.03 12.53 -7.55
CA SER A 24 -4.13 13.49 -7.54
C SER A 24 -3.70 14.95 -7.71
N ILE A 25 -2.51 15.32 -7.24
CA ILE A 25 -1.99 16.70 -7.36
C ILE A 25 -1.56 17.06 -8.80
N PHE A 26 -1.27 16.06 -9.62
CA PHE A 26 -0.87 16.24 -11.02
C PHE A 26 -2.07 16.39 -11.96
N LEU A 27 -3.30 16.15 -11.50
CA LEU A 27 -4.50 16.31 -12.33
C LEU A 27 -4.62 17.75 -12.83
N ALA A 28 -4.68 18.74 -11.93
CA ALA A 28 -4.86 20.14 -12.30
C ALA A 28 -3.82 20.65 -13.32
N PRO A 29 -2.50 20.46 -13.14
CA PRO A 29 -1.52 20.93 -14.12
C PRO A 29 -1.63 20.21 -15.47
N LEU A 30 -1.87 18.88 -15.50
CA LEU A 30 -2.04 18.15 -16.76
C LEU A 30 -3.31 18.58 -17.50
N GLN A 31 -4.41 18.85 -16.78
CA GLN A 31 -5.64 19.36 -17.38
C GLN A 31 -5.46 20.76 -17.95
N ARG A 32 -4.73 21.64 -17.27
CA ARG A 32 -4.46 23.01 -17.75
C ARG A 32 -3.60 23.02 -19.01
N GLU A 33 -2.62 22.12 -19.11
CA GLU A 33 -1.73 22.09 -20.26
C GLU A 33 -2.33 21.41 -21.48
N PHE A 34 -3.01 20.27 -21.29
CA PHE A 34 -3.51 19.47 -22.42
C PHE A 34 -5.02 19.60 -22.67
N GLY A 35 -5.76 20.29 -21.80
CA GLY A 35 -7.22 20.42 -21.91
C GLY A 35 -7.99 19.11 -21.66
N TRP A 36 -7.34 18.08 -21.13
CA TRP A 36 -7.98 16.78 -20.87
C TRP A 36 -9.02 16.83 -19.75
N SER A 37 -10.00 15.94 -19.83
CA SER A 37 -10.99 15.81 -18.77
C SER A 37 -10.37 15.16 -17.52
N ARG A 38 -10.95 15.44 -16.35
CA ARG A 38 -10.49 14.83 -15.08
C ARG A 38 -10.60 13.30 -15.13
N ALA A 39 -11.63 12.77 -15.79
CA ALA A 39 -11.83 11.33 -15.96
C ALA A 39 -10.71 10.70 -16.80
N GLN A 40 -10.28 11.35 -17.88
CA GLN A 40 -9.16 10.87 -18.71
C GLN A 40 -7.86 10.82 -17.91
N VAL A 41 -7.52 11.88 -17.17
CA VAL A 41 -6.26 11.89 -16.39
C VAL A 41 -6.32 10.89 -15.23
N SER A 42 -7.44 10.82 -14.50
CA SER A 42 -7.64 9.86 -13.40
C SER A 42 -7.57 8.40 -13.87
N LEU A 43 -7.91 8.10 -15.13
CA LEU A 43 -7.83 6.75 -15.68
C LEU A 43 -6.39 6.21 -15.60
N ALA A 44 -5.36 7.06 -15.71
CA ALA A 44 -3.97 6.65 -15.54
C ALA A 44 -3.72 6.01 -14.16
N PHE A 45 -4.26 6.62 -13.11
CA PHE A 45 -4.18 6.07 -11.75
C PHE A 45 -4.99 4.78 -11.60
N THR A 46 -6.18 4.70 -12.20
CA THR A 46 -6.97 3.45 -12.22
C THR A 46 -6.22 2.31 -12.90
N ILE A 47 -5.60 2.58 -14.06
CA ILE A 47 -4.75 1.62 -14.77
C ILE A 47 -3.57 1.21 -13.87
N SER A 48 -2.95 2.17 -13.16
CA SER A 48 -1.88 1.86 -12.20
C SER A 48 -2.32 0.91 -11.10
N ILE A 49 -3.46 1.15 -10.46
CA ILE A 49 -3.99 0.25 -9.42
C ILE A 49 -4.28 -1.15 -9.99
N ALA A 50 -4.84 -1.24 -11.19
CA ALA A 50 -5.07 -2.54 -11.85
C ALA A 50 -3.74 -3.25 -12.18
N CYS A 51 -2.74 -2.52 -12.68
CA CYS A 51 -1.44 -3.08 -13.03
C CYS A 51 -0.63 -3.50 -11.79
N ILE A 52 -0.82 -2.86 -10.63
CA ILE A 52 -0.24 -3.32 -9.35
C ILE A 52 -0.69 -4.75 -9.06
N ALA A 53 -1.97 -5.08 -9.23
CA ALA A 53 -2.46 -6.43 -8.97
C ALA A 53 -1.78 -7.48 -9.87
N ALA A 54 -1.60 -7.15 -11.16
CA ALA A 54 -0.83 -7.99 -12.09
C ALA A 54 0.65 -8.10 -11.68
N GLY A 55 1.25 -6.98 -11.27
CA GLY A 55 2.63 -6.91 -10.79
C GLY A 55 2.87 -7.76 -9.54
N VAL A 56 1.95 -7.75 -8.58
CA VAL A 56 2.00 -8.60 -7.38
C VAL A 56 1.99 -10.08 -7.77
N LEU A 57 1.12 -10.47 -8.72
CA LEU A 57 1.01 -11.86 -9.17
C LEU A 57 2.28 -12.36 -9.87
N VAL A 58 2.87 -11.53 -10.73
CA VAL A 58 4.12 -11.86 -11.44
C VAL A 58 5.30 -11.81 -10.49
N GLY A 59 5.39 -10.76 -9.67
CA GLY A 59 6.43 -10.52 -8.69
C GLY A 59 6.52 -11.63 -7.64
N GLY A 60 5.39 -12.15 -7.15
CA GLY A 60 5.36 -13.30 -6.24
C GLY A 60 5.98 -14.55 -6.85
N ARG A 61 5.56 -14.93 -8.07
CA ARG A 61 6.12 -16.12 -8.75
C ARG A 61 7.61 -15.97 -9.08
N TRP A 62 8.03 -14.76 -9.44
CA TRP A 62 9.44 -14.49 -9.71
C TRP A 62 10.28 -14.54 -8.42
N HIS A 63 9.75 -13.94 -7.34
CA HIS A 63 10.36 -13.97 -6.02
C HIS A 63 10.60 -15.41 -5.55
N ASP A 64 9.64 -16.30 -5.77
CA ASP A 64 9.76 -17.70 -5.33
C ASP A 64 10.84 -18.49 -6.10
N ARG A 65 11.16 -18.09 -7.33
CA ARG A 65 12.14 -18.78 -8.18
C ARG A 65 13.56 -18.24 -8.05
N GLN A 66 13.72 -16.92 -7.92
CA GLN A 66 15.04 -16.26 -7.96
C GLN A 66 15.40 -15.52 -6.66
N GLY A 67 14.50 -15.54 -5.68
CA GLY A 67 14.66 -14.81 -4.42
C GLY A 67 14.29 -13.32 -4.52
N PRO A 68 14.37 -12.59 -3.39
CA PRO A 68 13.83 -11.24 -3.28
C PRO A 68 14.67 -10.15 -3.94
N ALA A 69 16.00 -10.31 -4.00
CA ALA A 69 16.88 -9.21 -4.42
C ALA A 69 16.72 -8.82 -5.92
N PRO A 70 16.72 -9.76 -6.88
CA PRO A 70 16.55 -9.41 -8.30
C PRO A 70 15.18 -8.76 -8.58
N VAL A 71 14.15 -9.26 -7.89
CA VAL A 71 12.76 -8.78 -8.05
C VAL A 71 12.60 -7.39 -7.44
N ALA A 72 13.16 -7.16 -6.25
CA ALA A 72 13.13 -5.87 -5.58
C ALA A 72 13.87 -4.78 -6.38
N ILE A 73 15.07 -5.08 -6.89
CA ILE A 73 15.86 -4.15 -7.72
C ILE A 73 15.13 -3.84 -9.02
N THR A 74 14.57 -4.86 -9.69
CA THR A 74 13.83 -4.65 -10.94
C THR A 74 12.60 -3.77 -10.72
N GLY A 75 11.81 -4.06 -9.67
CA GLY A 75 10.66 -3.24 -9.30
C GLY A 75 11.04 -1.80 -8.97
N ALA A 76 12.12 -1.59 -8.20
CA ALA A 76 12.66 -0.27 -7.87
C ALA A 76 13.04 0.53 -9.13
N VAL A 77 13.87 -0.05 -10.00
CA VAL A 77 14.34 0.62 -11.22
C VAL A 77 13.18 0.92 -12.16
N LEU A 78 12.30 -0.05 -12.45
CA LEU A 78 11.18 0.15 -13.37
C LEU A 78 10.18 1.19 -12.85
N PHE A 79 9.93 1.22 -11.54
CA PHE A 79 9.05 2.22 -10.92
C PHE A 79 9.63 3.62 -11.11
N SER A 80 10.90 3.80 -10.78
CA SER A 80 11.59 5.09 -10.89
C SER A 80 11.74 5.56 -12.33
N VAL A 81 12.07 4.66 -13.25
CA VAL A 81 12.13 4.95 -14.69
C VAL A 81 10.74 5.33 -15.20
N GLY A 82 9.68 4.63 -14.81
CA GLY A 82 8.32 4.97 -15.22
C GLY A 82 7.87 6.35 -14.75
N ILE A 83 8.20 6.73 -13.50
CA ILE A 83 7.96 8.07 -12.98
C ILE A 83 8.78 9.12 -13.76
N PHE A 84 10.07 8.85 -14.02
CA PHE A 84 10.91 9.76 -14.79
C PHE A 84 10.40 9.95 -16.23
N LEU A 85 10.02 8.86 -16.90
CA LEU A 85 9.47 8.89 -18.25
C LEU A 85 8.13 9.63 -18.35
N ALA A 86 7.38 9.71 -17.24
CA ALA A 86 6.15 10.51 -17.18
C ALA A 86 6.42 12.01 -17.43
N ARG A 87 7.65 12.51 -17.25
CA ARG A 87 8.08 13.86 -17.69
C ARG A 87 7.75 14.13 -19.15
N TYR A 88 7.96 13.14 -20.02
CA TYR A 88 7.81 13.27 -21.48
C TYR A 88 6.37 13.07 -21.95
N THR A 89 5.40 13.18 -21.05
CA THR A 89 3.99 13.10 -21.39
C THR A 89 3.62 14.21 -22.37
N HIS A 90 3.16 13.79 -23.54
CA HIS A 90 2.67 14.64 -24.63
C HIS A 90 1.27 14.19 -25.08
N ALA A 91 0.87 12.97 -24.73
CA ALA A 91 -0.40 12.36 -25.08
C ALA A 91 -0.89 11.46 -23.94
N LEU A 92 -2.20 11.23 -23.86
CA LEU A 92 -2.82 10.38 -22.83
C LEU A 92 -2.24 8.96 -22.81
N TRP A 93 -1.99 8.38 -23.99
CA TRP A 93 -1.46 7.02 -24.09
C TRP A 93 -0.07 6.91 -23.45
N TRP A 94 0.78 7.95 -23.55
CA TRP A 94 2.10 7.96 -22.94
C TRP A 94 2.00 8.00 -21.41
N LEU A 95 1.07 8.81 -20.88
CA LEU A 95 0.76 8.85 -19.45
C LEU A 95 0.25 7.49 -18.96
N TYR A 96 -0.64 6.84 -19.71
CA TYR A 96 -1.15 5.52 -19.37
C TYR A 96 -0.07 4.45 -19.44
N ALA A 97 0.82 4.50 -20.42
CA ALA A 97 1.91 3.53 -20.54
C ALA A 97 2.96 3.70 -19.42
N CYS A 98 3.42 4.93 -19.17
CA CYS A 98 4.46 5.18 -18.18
C CYS A 98 3.91 5.11 -16.75
N TYR A 99 2.91 5.94 -16.42
CA TYR A 99 2.39 6.04 -15.06
C TYR A 99 1.36 4.95 -14.75
N GLY A 100 0.50 4.61 -15.70
CA GLY A 100 -0.48 3.54 -15.51
C GLY A 100 0.21 2.17 -15.48
N VAL A 101 0.69 1.72 -16.62
CA VAL A 101 1.16 0.34 -16.79
C VAL A 101 2.51 0.13 -16.10
N LEU A 102 3.54 0.89 -16.49
CA LEU A 102 4.91 0.63 -16.04
C LEU A 102 5.08 0.89 -14.53
N VAL A 103 4.69 2.07 -14.03
CA VAL A 103 4.77 2.40 -12.59
C VAL A 103 3.88 1.48 -11.76
N GLY A 104 2.64 1.22 -12.20
CA GLY A 104 1.73 0.32 -11.48
C GLY A 104 2.27 -1.11 -11.40
N PHE A 105 2.67 -1.69 -12.54
CA PHE A 105 3.22 -3.03 -12.58
C PHE A 105 4.51 -3.15 -11.75
N ALA A 106 5.42 -2.19 -11.87
CA ALA A 106 6.68 -2.17 -11.12
C ALA A 106 6.47 -2.04 -9.60
N SER A 107 5.52 -1.19 -9.18
CA SER A 107 5.10 -1.07 -7.78
C SER A 107 4.62 -2.41 -7.23
N GLY A 108 3.79 -3.14 -7.98
CA GLY A 108 3.32 -4.48 -7.60
C GLY A 108 4.46 -5.51 -7.47
N VAL A 109 5.40 -5.52 -8.43
CA VAL A 109 6.56 -6.43 -8.41
C VAL A 109 7.46 -6.15 -7.20
N GLY A 110 7.75 -4.87 -6.93
CA GLY A 110 8.59 -4.45 -5.81
C GLY A 110 7.92 -4.65 -4.45
N TYR A 111 6.59 -4.45 -4.36
CA TYR A 111 5.82 -4.52 -3.13
C TYR A 111 5.90 -5.88 -2.43
N VAL A 112 5.92 -6.99 -3.17
CA VAL A 112 5.91 -8.35 -2.59
C VAL A 112 7.19 -8.67 -1.83
N CYS A 113 8.33 -8.11 -2.25
CA CYS A 113 9.64 -8.48 -1.74
C CYS A 113 9.86 -8.12 -0.25
N PRO A 114 9.59 -6.88 0.21
CA PRO A 114 9.62 -6.54 1.63
C PRO A 114 8.83 -7.51 2.50
N LEU A 115 7.57 -7.79 2.14
CA LEU A 115 6.68 -8.64 2.95
C LEU A 115 7.28 -10.04 3.13
N ALA A 116 7.70 -10.67 2.04
CA ALA A 116 8.27 -12.01 2.07
C ALA A 116 9.56 -12.09 2.90
N VAL A 117 10.45 -11.09 2.76
CA VAL A 117 11.70 -11.00 3.55
C VAL A 117 11.41 -10.78 5.03
N GLY A 118 10.47 -9.89 5.36
CA GLY A 118 10.09 -9.58 6.74
C GLY A 118 9.56 -10.80 7.49
N MET A 119 8.66 -11.56 6.85
CA MET A 119 8.08 -12.78 7.45
C MET A 119 9.13 -13.87 7.72
N LYS A 120 10.17 -13.98 6.88
CA LYS A 120 11.25 -14.96 7.05
C LYS A 120 12.23 -14.57 8.15
N TRP A 121 12.54 -13.27 8.31
CA TRP A 121 13.48 -12.77 9.32
C TRP A 121 12.87 -12.57 10.71
N PHE A 122 11.55 -12.50 10.81
CA PHE A 122 10.85 -12.26 12.07
C PHE A 122 9.63 -13.18 12.23
N PRO A 123 9.84 -14.51 12.29
CA PRO A 123 8.75 -15.46 12.48
C PRO A 123 7.99 -15.25 13.80
N GLU A 124 8.62 -14.65 14.82
CA GLU A 124 8.04 -14.38 16.13
C GLU A 124 7.08 -13.17 16.16
N LYS A 125 7.20 -12.25 15.20
CA LYS A 125 6.49 -10.96 15.16
C LYS A 125 6.04 -10.64 13.73
N ARG A 126 5.53 -11.64 13.02
CA ARG A 126 5.17 -11.55 11.59
C ARG A 126 4.25 -10.37 11.33
N GLY A 127 3.15 -10.23 12.07
CA GLY A 127 2.17 -9.16 11.89
C GLY A 127 2.74 -7.76 12.11
N LEU A 128 3.55 -7.56 13.16
CA LEU A 128 4.19 -6.28 13.44
C LEU A 128 5.18 -5.87 12.34
N VAL A 129 6.03 -6.80 11.88
CA VAL A 129 7.08 -6.50 10.91
C VAL A 129 6.51 -6.28 9.51
N THR A 130 5.55 -7.10 9.07
CA THR A 130 4.85 -6.84 7.82
C THR A 130 4.08 -5.53 7.90
N GLY A 131 3.42 -5.25 9.03
CA GLY A 131 2.75 -3.98 9.30
C GLY A 131 3.69 -2.77 9.18
N LEU A 132 4.89 -2.81 9.75
CA LEU A 132 5.91 -1.75 9.64
C LEU A 132 6.38 -1.53 8.20
N MET A 133 6.68 -2.62 7.48
CA MET A 133 7.13 -2.51 6.08
C MET A 133 6.02 -1.97 5.17
N VAL A 134 4.78 -2.42 5.39
CA VAL A 134 3.61 -2.03 4.61
C VAL A 134 3.13 -0.65 5.02
N MET A 135 3.38 -0.19 6.25
CA MET A 135 3.11 1.18 6.71
C MET A 135 3.69 2.21 5.75
N GLY A 136 4.93 2.00 5.27
CA GLY A 136 5.56 2.89 4.30
C GLY A 136 4.63 3.20 3.13
N TYR A 137 3.98 2.18 2.58
CA TYR A 137 3.07 2.33 1.45
C TYR A 137 1.80 3.13 1.80
N GLY A 138 1.28 3.00 3.02
CA GLY A 138 0.12 3.77 3.47
C GLY A 138 0.45 5.23 3.83
N ALA A 139 1.63 5.46 4.40
CA ALA A 139 2.08 6.77 4.85
C ALA A 139 2.84 7.55 3.76
N GLY A 140 3.19 6.91 2.64
CA GLY A 140 4.00 7.50 1.58
C GLY A 140 3.39 8.77 0.98
N SER A 141 2.07 8.80 0.79
CA SER A 141 1.36 9.99 0.31
C SER A 141 1.49 11.18 1.26
N ALA A 142 1.47 10.96 2.58
CA ALA A 142 1.55 12.03 3.58
C ALA A 142 2.90 12.76 3.52
N LEU A 143 3.99 12.04 3.22
CA LEU A 143 5.33 12.60 3.12
C LEU A 143 5.63 13.15 1.73
N ILE A 144 5.20 12.45 0.68
CA ILE A 144 5.53 12.83 -0.70
C ILE A 144 4.60 13.93 -1.23
N ALA A 145 3.34 14.01 -0.81
CA ALA A 145 2.41 15.03 -1.32
C ALA A 145 2.87 16.47 -1.05
N PRO A 146 3.32 16.85 0.17
CA PRO A 146 3.85 18.19 0.42
C PRO A 146 5.12 18.48 -0.40
N LEU A 147 6.04 17.51 -0.48
CA LEU A 147 7.26 17.63 -1.27
C LEU A 147 6.95 17.84 -2.75
N ALA A 148 6.08 17.01 -3.31
CA ALA A 148 5.68 17.09 -4.71
C ALA A 148 4.90 18.37 -5.00
N GLY A 149 4.08 18.86 -4.05
CA GLY A 149 3.42 20.16 -4.15
C GLY A 149 4.41 21.33 -4.20
N LEU A 150 5.46 21.31 -3.37
CA LEU A 150 6.52 22.30 -3.40
C LEU A 150 7.29 22.27 -4.74
N LEU A 151 7.67 21.07 -5.19
CA LEU A 151 8.36 20.90 -6.47
C LEU A 151 7.50 21.35 -7.66
N LEU A 152 6.20 21.08 -7.61
CA LEU A 152 5.24 21.54 -8.62
C LEU A 152 5.16 23.05 -8.69
N HIS A 153 5.18 23.73 -7.54
CA HIS A 153 5.13 25.18 -7.49
C HIS A 153 6.42 25.82 -8.02
N LEU A 154 7.58 25.24 -7.70
CA LEU A 154 8.89 25.80 -8.06
C LEU A 154 9.33 25.48 -9.50
N TYR A 155 9.07 24.25 -9.97
CA TYR A 155 9.65 23.73 -11.22
C TYR A 155 8.59 23.20 -12.20
N GLY A 156 7.32 23.15 -11.81
CA GLY A 156 6.26 22.58 -12.64
C GLY A 156 6.28 21.04 -12.68
N TRP A 157 5.32 20.46 -13.41
CA TRP A 157 5.02 19.04 -13.33
C TRP A 157 6.06 18.13 -14.01
N ARG A 158 6.66 18.58 -15.12
CA ARG A 158 7.70 17.83 -15.84
C ARG A 158 8.93 17.59 -14.96
N ASP A 159 9.44 18.67 -14.38
CA ASP A 159 10.64 18.58 -13.55
C ASP A 159 10.35 17.92 -12.20
N THR A 160 9.12 18.08 -11.67
CA THR A 160 8.68 17.30 -10.51
C THR A 160 8.74 15.79 -10.76
N PHE A 161 8.22 15.29 -11.90
CA PHE A 161 8.35 13.87 -12.25
C PHE A 161 9.81 13.42 -12.38
N SER A 162 10.66 14.29 -12.91
CA SER A 162 12.10 13.99 -13.07
C SER A 162 12.81 13.86 -11.72
N LEU A 163 12.59 14.83 -10.82
CA LEU A 163 13.18 14.87 -9.49
C LEU A 163 12.67 13.73 -8.61
N LEU A 164 11.36 13.45 -8.66
CA LEU A 164 10.77 12.31 -7.95
C LEU A 164 11.29 10.97 -8.50
N GLY A 165 11.36 10.81 -9.83
CA GLY A 165 11.88 9.60 -10.45
C GLY A 165 13.33 9.31 -10.03
N LEU A 166 14.20 10.32 -10.07
CA LEU A 166 15.59 10.19 -9.65
C LEU A 166 15.72 9.95 -8.13
N GLY A 167 14.98 10.69 -7.31
CA GLY A 167 14.97 10.51 -5.86
C GLY A 167 14.48 9.12 -5.46
N PHE A 168 13.40 8.65 -6.09
CA PHE A 168 12.90 7.30 -5.87
C PHE A 168 13.90 6.25 -6.34
N LEU A 169 14.66 6.48 -7.42
CA LEU A 169 15.66 5.52 -7.89
C LEU A 169 16.70 5.28 -6.80
N VAL A 170 17.21 6.35 -6.19
CA VAL A 170 18.20 6.26 -5.11
C VAL A 170 17.62 5.55 -3.90
N VAL A 171 16.45 5.98 -3.42
CA VAL A 171 15.84 5.44 -2.18
C VAL A 171 15.42 3.97 -2.35
N THR A 172 14.70 3.65 -3.43
CA THR A 172 14.19 2.29 -3.65
C THR A 172 15.29 1.30 -3.98
N THR A 173 16.29 1.69 -4.78
CA THR A 173 17.44 0.82 -5.08
C THR A 173 18.25 0.57 -3.80
N THR A 174 18.55 1.61 -3.02
CA THR A 174 19.26 1.45 -1.74
C THR A 174 18.46 0.57 -0.77
N GLY A 175 17.15 0.77 -0.68
CA GLY A 175 16.25 -0.07 0.12
C GLY A 175 16.27 -1.54 -0.32
N SER A 176 16.29 -1.79 -1.64
CA SER A 176 16.30 -3.14 -2.21
C SER A 176 17.59 -3.91 -1.90
N LEU A 177 18.73 -3.22 -1.78
CA LEU A 177 20.02 -3.85 -1.43
C LEU A 177 20.00 -4.50 -0.03
N PHE A 178 19.16 -3.98 0.87
CA PHE A 178 18.97 -4.54 2.20
C PHE A 178 18.05 -5.77 2.21
N LEU A 179 17.23 -6.00 1.18
CA LEU A 179 16.28 -7.11 1.10
C LEU A 179 16.96 -8.41 0.66
N ARG A 180 17.43 -9.18 1.65
CA ARG A 180 18.00 -10.51 1.44
C ARG A 180 17.31 -11.54 2.33
N ASN A 181 17.07 -12.73 1.79
CA ASN A 181 16.56 -13.85 2.56
C ASN A 181 17.54 -14.24 3.69
N PRO A 182 17.05 -14.78 4.81
CA PRO A 182 17.92 -15.38 5.81
C PRO A 182 18.59 -16.65 5.27
N PRO A 183 19.73 -17.06 5.84
CA PRO A 183 20.33 -18.37 5.56
C PRO A 183 19.32 -19.49 5.79
N GLU A 184 19.45 -20.60 5.06
CA GLU A 184 18.63 -21.78 5.31
C GLU A 184 18.79 -22.26 6.76
N GLY A 185 17.66 -22.60 7.41
CA GLY A 185 17.64 -23.02 8.81
C GLY A 185 17.74 -21.91 9.85
N TRP A 186 17.80 -20.64 9.44
CA TRP A 186 17.83 -19.52 10.39
C TRP A 186 16.59 -19.48 11.29
N ARG A 187 16.81 -19.31 12.59
CA ARG A 187 15.77 -19.09 13.61
C ARG A 187 16.22 -18.00 14.57
N PRO A 188 15.30 -17.17 15.10
CA PRO A 188 15.64 -16.23 16.16
C PRO A 188 16.12 -16.98 17.42
N GLU A 189 17.15 -16.47 18.08
CA GLU A 189 17.64 -17.03 19.35
C GLU A 189 16.52 -17.06 20.40
N GLY A 190 16.33 -18.22 21.05
CA GLY A 190 15.30 -18.43 22.06
C GLY A 190 13.86 -18.52 21.52
N TRP A 191 13.65 -18.47 20.21
CA TRP A 191 12.33 -18.70 19.62
C TRP A 191 12.13 -20.18 19.34
N ASN A 192 11.32 -20.83 20.18
CA ASN A 192 10.71 -22.09 19.83
C ASN A 192 9.44 -21.81 19.01
N PRO A 193 9.22 -22.53 17.90
CA PRO A 193 7.93 -22.46 17.22
C PRO A 193 6.84 -22.76 18.26
N PRO A 194 5.74 -21.99 18.29
CA PRO A 194 4.64 -22.28 19.20
C PRO A 194 4.29 -23.76 19.06
N LEU A 195 4.24 -24.48 20.19
CA LEU A 195 3.65 -25.81 20.24
C LEU A 195 2.27 -25.63 19.60
N ARG A 196 2.11 -26.17 18.39
CA ARG A 196 0.81 -26.21 17.74
C ARG A 196 -0.05 -27.13 18.59
N GLU A 197 -0.72 -26.58 19.61
CA GLU A 197 -1.86 -27.25 20.19
C GLU A 197 -2.83 -27.52 19.04
N GLU A 198 -3.16 -28.80 18.89
CA GLU A 198 -4.05 -29.35 17.88
C GLU A 198 -5.48 -28.81 18.06
N VAL A 199 -5.70 -27.52 17.79
CA VAL A 199 -7.03 -27.01 17.49
C VAL A 199 -7.19 -27.13 15.98
N SER A 200 -7.75 -28.27 15.58
CA SER A 200 -7.87 -28.73 14.20
C SER A 200 -8.69 -27.78 13.31
N PHE A 201 -8.02 -26.82 12.67
CA PHE A 201 -8.41 -26.32 11.35
C PHE A 201 -7.20 -26.22 10.39
N HIS A 202 -6.09 -26.91 10.70
CA HIS A 202 -4.97 -27.03 9.79
C HIS A 202 -5.19 -28.18 8.80
N THR A 203 -5.35 -27.86 7.51
CA THR A 203 -5.01 -28.85 6.47
C THR A 203 -3.49 -28.79 6.28
N PRO A 204 -2.73 -29.90 6.35
CA PRO A 204 -1.27 -29.91 6.36
C PRO A 204 -0.62 -29.71 4.97
N ARG A 205 -1.20 -28.87 4.10
CA ARG A 205 -0.63 -28.59 2.77
C ARG A 205 -0.79 -27.12 2.44
N ASP A 206 0.32 -26.47 2.08
CA ASP A 206 0.29 -25.25 1.28
C ASP A 206 -0.65 -25.51 0.10
N TYR A 207 -1.75 -24.77 0.04
CA TYR A 207 -2.76 -24.99 -0.99
C TYR A 207 -2.17 -24.55 -2.32
N PRO A 208 -2.05 -25.45 -3.32
CA PRO A 208 -1.73 -24.98 -4.66
C PRO A 208 -2.83 -24.00 -5.09
N PRO A 209 -2.50 -22.91 -5.82
CA PRO A 209 -3.47 -21.85 -6.15
C PRO A 209 -4.77 -22.37 -6.77
N ALA A 210 -4.69 -23.41 -7.59
CA ALA A 210 -5.86 -24.05 -8.21
C ALA A 210 -6.83 -24.71 -7.20
N LYS A 211 -6.33 -25.23 -6.07
CA LYS A 211 -7.17 -25.77 -4.99
C LYS A 211 -7.73 -24.67 -4.10
N MET A 212 -6.95 -23.62 -3.83
CA MET A 212 -7.43 -22.44 -3.09
C MET A 212 -8.67 -21.82 -3.76
N LEU A 213 -8.63 -21.63 -5.08
CA LEU A 213 -9.73 -21.08 -5.88
C LEU A 213 -11.02 -21.92 -5.88
N ARG A 214 -10.95 -23.19 -5.45
CA ARG A 214 -12.13 -24.06 -5.32
C ARG A 214 -12.78 -23.99 -3.93
N THR A 215 -12.18 -23.27 -2.98
CA THR A 215 -12.70 -23.16 -1.62
C THR A 215 -13.70 -22.02 -1.47
N GLY A 216 -14.79 -22.23 -0.72
CA GLY A 216 -15.73 -21.15 -0.37
C GLY A 216 -15.10 -20.08 0.54
N THR A 217 -14.05 -20.42 1.28
CA THR A 217 -13.30 -19.47 2.11
C THR A 217 -12.59 -18.42 1.27
N PHE A 218 -11.98 -18.81 0.13
CA PHE A 218 -11.34 -17.88 -0.79
C PHE A 218 -12.33 -16.79 -1.25
N TYR A 219 -13.51 -17.18 -1.74
CA TYR A 219 -14.49 -16.21 -2.23
C TYR A 219 -15.03 -15.29 -1.13
N ARG A 220 -15.27 -15.82 0.09
CA ARG A 220 -15.68 -14.99 1.23
C ARG A 220 -14.63 -13.94 1.58
N MET A 221 -13.35 -14.33 1.63
CA MET A 221 -12.25 -13.40 1.85
C MET A 221 -12.09 -12.40 0.70
N TRP A 222 -12.20 -12.87 -0.53
CA TRP A 222 -12.09 -12.04 -1.71
C TRP A 222 -13.19 -10.98 -1.77
N PHE A 223 -14.45 -11.35 -1.53
CA PHE A 223 -15.56 -10.40 -1.48
C PHE A 223 -15.41 -9.42 -0.31
N ALA A 224 -15.01 -9.89 0.87
CA ALA A 224 -14.75 -9.02 2.01
C ALA A 224 -13.63 -8.01 1.70
N TYR A 225 -12.55 -8.46 1.05
CA TYR A 225 -11.45 -7.60 0.63
C TYR A 225 -11.89 -6.61 -0.44
N ALA A 226 -12.61 -7.06 -1.47
CA ALA A 226 -13.09 -6.23 -2.56
C ALA A 226 -14.02 -5.12 -2.05
N LEU A 227 -15.00 -5.44 -1.19
CA LEU A 227 -15.93 -4.46 -0.63
C LEU A 227 -15.22 -3.50 0.34
N GLY A 228 -14.37 -4.02 1.23
CA GLY A 228 -13.62 -3.21 2.19
C GLY A 228 -12.66 -2.23 1.51
N THR A 229 -11.90 -2.70 0.53
CA THR A 229 -10.95 -1.87 -0.21
C THR A 229 -11.63 -0.86 -1.13
N SER A 230 -12.76 -1.22 -1.74
CA SER A 230 -13.57 -0.28 -2.54
C SER A 230 -14.06 0.88 -1.69
N ALA A 231 -14.56 0.62 -0.47
CA ALA A 231 -14.98 1.67 0.46
C ALA A 231 -13.81 2.59 0.83
N GLY A 232 -12.63 2.03 1.15
CA GLY A 232 -11.45 2.82 1.49
C GLY A 232 -10.93 3.70 0.34
N LEU A 233 -10.83 3.13 -0.87
CA LEU A 233 -10.39 3.86 -2.07
C LEU A 233 -11.36 4.98 -2.45
N MET A 234 -12.68 4.76 -2.30
CA MET A 234 -13.70 5.77 -2.53
C MET A 234 -13.48 6.99 -1.62
N VAL A 235 -13.27 6.77 -0.31
CA VAL A 235 -13.02 7.86 0.65
C VAL A 235 -11.74 8.60 0.30
N ILE A 236 -10.63 7.89 0.08
CA ILE A 236 -9.34 8.51 -0.27
C ILE A 236 -9.48 9.42 -1.50
N GLY A 237 -10.21 8.98 -2.52
CA GLY A 237 -10.36 9.74 -3.76
C GLY A 237 -11.23 10.99 -3.63
N HIS A 238 -12.16 11.05 -2.67
CA HIS A 238 -13.19 12.09 -2.59
C HIS A 238 -13.15 12.92 -1.30
N LEU A 239 -12.30 12.57 -0.32
CA LEU A 239 -12.31 13.20 1.01
C LEU A 239 -12.15 14.73 0.97
N ALA A 240 -11.19 15.25 0.19
CA ALA A 240 -10.98 16.69 0.11
C ALA A 240 -12.22 17.42 -0.42
N ALA A 241 -12.80 16.93 -1.52
CA ALA A 241 -14.00 17.52 -2.12
C ALA A 241 -15.23 17.39 -1.21
N PHE A 242 -15.36 16.27 -0.48
CA PHE A 242 -16.40 16.08 0.51
C PHE A 242 -16.26 17.08 1.67
N ALA A 243 -15.06 17.26 2.22
CA ALA A 243 -14.81 18.19 3.31
C ALA A 243 -15.11 19.64 2.91
N GLU A 244 -14.66 20.08 1.73
CA GLU A 244 -14.99 21.42 1.22
C GLU A 244 -16.51 21.57 0.99
N GLY A 245 -17.16 20.58 0.37
CA GLY A 245 -18.61 20.58 0.16
C GLY A 245 -19.44 20.55 1.45
N ALA A 246 -18.88 20.03 2.54
CA ALA A 246 -19.48 20.05 3.87
C ALA A 246 -19.29 21.39 4.61
N GLY A 247 -18.55 22.33 4.03
CA GLY A 247 -18.31 23.68 4.57
C GLY A 247 -17.00 23.85 5.35
N PHE A 248 -16.09 22.87 5.30
CA PHE A 248 -14.75 23.01 5.88
C PHE A 248 -13.84 23.86 4.97
N SER A 249 -12.82 24.49 5.56
CA SER A 249 -11.86 25.27 4.77
C SER A 249 -11.04 24.36 3.85
N THR A 250 -10.57 24.91 2.72
CA THR A 250 -9.65 24.20 1.81
C THR A 250 -8.39 23.71 2.53
N ARG A 251 -7.92 24.46 3.54
CA ARG A 251 -6.79 24.04 4.38
C ARG A 251 -7.13 22.78 5.19
N ASP A 252 -8.28 22.75 5.85
CA ASP A 252 -8.69 21.61 6.67
C ASP A 252 -9.01 20.37 5.81
N ALA A 253 -9.59 20.59 4.63
CA ALA A 253 -9.83 19.53 3.65
C ALA A 253 -8.52 18.90 3.12
N ALA A 254 -7.47 19.70 2.93
CA ALA A 254 -6.16 19.17 2.57
C ALA A 254 -5.49 18.43 3.74
N LEU A 255 -5.59 18.97 4.96
CA LEU A 255 -5.04 18.34 6.17
C LEU A 255 -5.72 17.00 6.48
N SER A 256 -7.04 16.88 6.26
CA SER A 256 -7.79 15.65 6.51
C SER A 256 -7.29 14.48 5.64
N VAL A 257 -6.89 14.73 4.38
CA VAL A 257 -6.26 13.72 3.51
C VAL A 257 -4.91 13.26 4.05
N GLY A 258 -4.11 14.19 4.58
CA GLY A 258 -2.85 13.86 5.26
C GLY A 258 -3.09 13.01 6.50
N ILE A 259 -4.05 13.39 7.35
CA ILE A 259 -4.42 12.68 8.58
C ILE A 259 -4.95 11.28 8.27
N LEU A 260 -5.79 11.12 7.24
CA LEU A 260 -6.24 9.81 6.78
C LEU A 260 -5.07 8.92 6.36
N SER A 261 -4.09 9.49 5.65
CA SER A 261 -2.89 8.74 5.23
C SER A 261 -2.04 8.30 6.43
N VAL A 262 -1.91 9.15 7.44
CA VAL A 262 -1.24 8.80 8.71
C VAL A 262 -2.00 7.68 9.43
N GLY A 263 -3.33 7.80 9.53
CA GLY A 263 -4.20 6.75 10.04
C GLY A 263 -3.99 5.43 9.28
N ASN A 264 -3.93 5.48 7.94
CA ASN A 264 -3.66 4.32 7.10
C ASN A 264 -2.34 3.62 7.40
N GLY A 265 -1.30 4.41 7.66
CA GLY A 265 -0.03 3.90 8.13
C GLY A 265 -0.15 3.18 9.48
N PHE A 266 -0.69 3.86 10.49
CA PHE A 266 -0.82 3.31 11.84
C PHE A 266 -1.76 2.10 11.91
N GLY A 267 -2.81 2.07 11.09
CA GLY A 267 -3.71 0.93 10.95
C GLY A 267 -2.98 -0.36 10.59
N ARG A 268 -2.00 -0.29 9.68
CA ARG A 268 -1.20 -1.44 9.25
C ARG A 268 -0.36 -2.02 10.39
N ILE A 269 0.21 -1.16 11.23
CA ILE A 269 1.00 -1.59 12.41
C ILE A 269 0.08 -2.09 13.52
N GLY A 270 -0.87 -1.25 13.93
CA GLY A 270 -1.69 -1.48 15.12
C GLY A 270 -2.56 -2.72 14.99
N SER A 271 -3.23 -2.90 13.84
CA SER A 271 -4.03 -4.09 13.60
C SER A 271 -3.19 -5.33 13.26
N GLY A 272 -2.01 -5.15 12.63
CA GLY A 272 -1.06 -6.23 12.42
C GLY A 272 -0.63 -6.86 13.75
N TRP A 273 -0.30 -6.01 14.73
CA TRP A 273 -0.01 -6.43 16.10
C TRP A 273 -1.24 -6.97 16.83
N LEU A 274 -2.39 -6.29 16.76
CA LEU A 274 -3.60 -6.69 17.47
C LEU A 274 -4.14 -8.04 16.96
N SER A 275 -4.00 -8.32 15.67
CA SER A 275 -4.50 -9.54 15.05
C SER A 275 -3.72 -10.81 15.39
N ASP A 276 -2.49 -10.67 15.90
CA ASP A 276 -1.69 -11.80 16.37
C ASP A 276 -2.36 -12.50 17.57
N PRO A 277 -2.79 -11.81 18.66
CA PRO A 277 -3.47 -12.44 19.79
C PRO A 277 -4.99 -12.63 19.63
N ILE A 278 -5.73 -11.71 18.99
CA ILE A 278 -7.21 -11.78 18.96
C ILE A 278 -7.75 -12.62 17.79
N GLY A 279 -6.90 -13.00 16.84
CA GLY A 279 -7.24 -13.71 15.63
C GLY A 279 -7.59 -12.79 14.44
N ARG A 280 -7.23 -13.25 13.23
CA ARG A 280 -7.34 -12.46 11.99
C ARG A 280 -8.79 -12.11 11.62
N THR A 281 -9.67 -13.11 11.61
CA THR A 281 -11.08 -12.92 11.22
C THR A 281 -11.80 -11.95 12.14
N ARG A 282 -11.58 -12.04 13.47
CA ARG A 282 -12.19 -11.13 14.44
C ARG A 282 -11.72 -9.69 14.25
N THR A 283 -10.41 -9.51 14.01
CA THR A 283 -9.82 -8.19 13.72
C THR A 283 -10.45 -7.58 12.47
N LEU A 284 -10.55 -8.34 11.37
CA LEU A 284 -11.16 -7.87 10.13
C LEU A 284 -12.63 -7.50 10.33
N SER A 285 -13.42 -8.33 11.00
CA SER A 285 -14.84 -8.04 11.27
C SER A 285 -15.02 -6.77 12.10
N LEU A 286 -14.21 -6.56 13.14
CA LEU A 286 -14.27 -5.37 13.98
C LEU A 286 -13.93 -4.12 13.17
N VAL A 287 -12.82 -4.15 12.43
CA VAL A 287 -12.35 -3.05 11.59
C VAL A 287 -13.38 -2.69 10.51
N MET A 288 -13.99 -3.67 9.86
CA MET A 288 -15.02 -3.43 8.84
C MET A 288 -16.30 -2.86 9.47
N GLY A 289 -16.70 -3.35 10.65
CA GLY A 289 -17.83 -2.80 11.41
C GLY A 289 -17.62 -1.34 11.81
N VAL A 290 -16.43 -1.01 12.32
CA VAL A 290 -16.05 0.37 12.66
C VAL A 290 -16.03 1.26 11.41
N THR A 291 -15.53 0.75 10.28
CA THR A 291 -15.55 1.49 9.00
C THR A 291 -16.98 1.84 8.59
N CYS A 292 -17.91 0.88 8.61
CA CYS A 292 -19.32 1.14 8.28
C CYS A 292 -19.94 2.19 9.20
N LEU A 293 -19.70 2.10 10.52
CA LEU A 293 -20.22 3.06 11.49
C LEU A 293 -19.69 4.47 11.22
N LEU A 294 -18.38 4.61 11.00
CA LEU A 294 -17.76 5.91 10.73
C LEU A 294 -18.29 6.51 9.43
N LEU A 295 -18.38 5.74 8.35
CA LEU A 295 -18.93 6.22 7.07
C LEU A 295 -20.40 6.65 7.18
N PHE A 296 -21.19 5.97 8.01
CA PHE A 296 -22.58 6.34 8.25
C PHE A 296 -22.72 7.65 9.05
N LEU A 297 -21.79 7.89 9.99
CA LEU A 297 -21.80 9.08 10.84
C LEU A 297 -21.12 10.30 10.21
N GLU A 298 -20.22 10.08 9.24
CA GLU A 298 -19.39 11.13 8.63
C GLU A 298 -20.18 12.35 8.12
N PRO A 299 -21.34 12.21 7.44
CA PRO A 299 -22.12 13.36 6.99
C PRO A 299 -22.66 14.27 8.12
N ARG A 300 -22.64 13.80 9.36
CA ARG A 300 -23.09 14.54 10.55
C ARG A 300 -21.95 15.31 11.22
N VAL A 301 -20.71 15.13 10.78
CA VAL A 301 -19.53 15.79 11.33
C VAL A 301 -19.52 17.27 10.93
N ARG A 302 -19.46 18.17 11.92
CA ARG A 302 -19.52 19.64 11.72
C ARG A 302 -18.31 20.40 12.24
N THR A 303 -17.42 19.74 12.99
CA THR A 303 -16.27 20.39 13.62
C THR A 303 -14.97 19.77 13.14
N VAL A 304 -13.93 20.61 13.02
CA VAL A 304 -12.60 20.19 12.54
C VAL A 304 -12.00 19.06 13.39
N PRO A 305 -12.06 19.08 14.74
CA PRO A 305 -11.53 17.98 15.53
C PRO A 305 -12.25 16.64 15.28
N LEU A 306 -13.57 16.67 15.09
CA LEU A 306 -14.34 15.45 14.78
C LEU A 306 -14.00 14.92 13.39
N LEU A 307 -13.86 15.81 12.39
CA LEU A 307 -13.41 15.43 11.04
C LEU A 307 -12.04 14.76 11.10
N PHE A 308 -11.10 15.35 11.81
CA PHE A 308 -9.74 14.81 11.91
C PHE A 308 -9.72 13.47 12.66
N GLY A 309 -10.50 13.33 13.73
CA GLY A 309 -10.64 12.06 14.45
C GLY A 309 -11.27 10.96 13.60
N SER A 310 -12.37 11.26 12.89
CA SER A 310 -13.07 10.26 12.09
C SER A 310 -12.25 9.82 10.88
N VAL A 311 -11.64 10.74 10.14
CA VAL A 311 -10.82 10.39 8.96
C VAL A 311 -9.55 9.64 9.33
N PHE A 312 -8.95 9.93 10.49
CA PHE A 312 -7.85 9.13 11.03
C PHE A 312 -8.29 7.69 11.28
N LEU A 313 -9.44 7.49 11.93
CA LEU A 313 -9.97 6.16 12.22
C LEU A 313 -10.41 5.42 10.96
N ILE A 314 -11.00 6.10 9.97
CA ILE A 314 -11.31 5.52 8.66
C ILE A 314 -10.01 5.07 7.97
N GLY A 315 -8.99 5.94 7.97
CA GLY A 315 -7.66 5.61 7.48
C GLY A 315 -7.09 4.38 8.16
N TYR A 316 -7.13 4.35 9.50
CA TYR A 316 -6.69 3.22 10.33
C TYR A 316 -7.40 1.93 9.96
N CYS A 317 -8.72 1.96 9.82
CA CYS A 317 -9.49 0.78 9.48
C CYS A 317 -9.15 0.28 8.07
N TYR A 318 -9.02 1.17 7.10
CA TYR A 318 -8.61 0.79 5.75
C TYR A 318 -7.19 0.19 5.72
N GLY A 319 -6.25 0.81 6.45
CA GLY A 319 -4.87 0.31 6.55
C GLY A 319 -4.82 -1.07 7.18
N SER A 320 -5.70 -1.32 8.14
CA SER A 320 -5.80 -2.58 8.84
C SER A 320 -6.19 -3.73 7.91
N GLN A 321 -7.10 -3.49 6.96
CA GLN A 321 -7.46 -4.50 5.96
C GLN A 321 -6.22 -4.92 5.14
N LEU A 322 -5.44 -3.96 4.66
CA LEU A 322 -4.26 -4.23 3.82
C LEU A 322 -3.15 -5.01 4.56
N ALA A 323 -3.08 -4.92 5.89
CA ALA A 323 -2.12 -5.66 6.70
C ALA A 323 -2.63 -7.03 7.16
N VAL A 324 -3.91 -7.15 7.51
CA VAL A 324 -4.46 -8.36 8.12
C VAL A 324 -4.91 -9.39 7.07
N PHE A 325 -5.40 -8.98 5.89
CA PHE A 325 -5.80 -9.93 4.83
C PHE A 325 -4.65 -10.83 4.33
N PRO A 326 -3.42 -10.33 4.10
CA PRO A 326 -2.27 -11.18 3.76
C PRO A 326 -2.00 -12.23 4.85
N SER A 327 -1.99 -11.82 6.12
CA SER A 327 -1.78 -12.73 7.25
C SER A 327 -2.90 -13.78 7.35
N ALA A 328 -4.16 -13.37 7.17
CA ALA A 328 -5.29 -14.29 7.11
C ALA A 328 -5.16 -15.29 5.96
N THR A 329 -4.70 -14.83 4.79
CA THR A 329 -4.52 -15.68 3.61
C THR A 329 -3.46 -16.75 3.88
N ALA A 330 -2.33 -16.37 4.50
CA ALA A 330 -1.30 -17.32 4.93
C ALA A 330 -1.83 -18.30 5.98
N ASP A 331 -2.60 -17.83 6.96
CA ASP A 331 -3.17 -18.70 8.01
C ASP A 331 -4.17 -19.73 7.44
N PHE A 332 -4.95 -19.37 6.41
CA PHE A 332 -5.93 -20.26 5.78
C PHE A 332 -5.36 -21.19 4.70
N PHE A 333 -4.34 -20.76 3.96
CA PHE A 333 -3.89 -21.45 2.74
C PHE A 333 -2.40 -21.86 2.73
N GLY A 334 -1.59 -21.40 3.68
CA GLY A 334 -0.14 -21.61 3.69
C GLY A 334 0.63 -20.44 3.09
#